data_AF-A0A399ZIR5-F1
#
_entry.id   AF-A0A399ZIR5-F1
#
_cell.length_a   1.000
_cell.length_b   1.000
_cell.length_c   1.000
_cell.angle_alpha   90.00
_cell.angle_beta   90.00
_cell.angle_gamma   90.00
#
_symmetry.space_group_name_H-M   'P 1'
#
loop_
_entity.id
_entity.type
_entity.pdbx_description
1 polymer ?
#
loop_
_entity_poly.entity_id
_entity_poly.type
_entity_poly.pdbx_seq_one_letter_code
_entity_poly.pdbx_strand_id
1 'polypeptide(L)'
;MTHRERMLATIRGESTDQIPWAPRMDLWYIAQRARGALPPEFVGLNMVEVAELLDVACHSIGGDMTLPGGRDNRLRGLGIDNHPDYPYRVELGGLPIESTDDGEHLRTRIRAPAGELFLHLFRSQGMARDGISLPFVKSYAIRSVDDFEAVAQVFEHLELIPTPDAYRTFHRRVGEQGLAVARGPVAASPIHLILHELVAMDQFFYLYHDERPALHALAERMEPFFDAALDALVACDAEVVFWGANY
;
A
#
# COMPACT_ATOMS: atom_id res chain seq x y z
N MET A 1 24.72 -18.72 -5.96
CA MET A 1 23.81 -18.10 -4.97
C MET A 1 22.40 -18.11 -5.54
N THR A 2 21.38 -18.33 -4.71
CA THR A 2 19.98 -18.14 -5.10
C THR A 2 19.69 -16.65 -5.37
N HIS A 3 18.54 -16.34 -5.99
CA HIS A 3 18.13 -14.94 -6.15
C HIS A 3 17.98 -14.24 -4.79
N ARG A 4 17.35 -14.93 -3.82
CA ARG A 4 17.19 -14.48 -2.44
C ARG A 4 18.52 -14.20 -1.75
N GLU A 5 19.45 -15.16 -1.75
CA GLU A 5 20.80 -15.00 -1.17
C GLU A 5 21.52 -13.78 -1.75
N ARG A 6 21.45 -13.61 -3.07
CA ARG A 6 22.10 -12.49 -3.77
C ARG A 6 21.51 -11.14 -3.39
N MET A 7 20.18 -11.04 -3.30
CA MET A 7 19.51 -9.81 -2.88
C MET A 7 19.84 -9.45 -1.42
N LEU A 8 19.82 -10.42 -0.50
CA LEU A 8 20.18 -10.19 0.91
C LEU A 8 21.63 -9.80 1.09
N ALA A 9 22.56 -10.50 0.44
CA ALA A 9 23.98 -10.16 0.45
C ALA A 9 24.19 -8.71 -0.04
N THR A 10 23.52 -8.33 -1.12
CA THR A 10 23.61 -6.95 -1.66
C THR A 10 23.10 -5.91 -0.66
N ILE A 11 21.95 -6.15 -0.01
CA ILE A 11 21.40 -5.24 1.02
C ILE A 11 22.38 -5.10 2.20
N ARG A 12 23.11 -6.17 2.56
CA ARG A 12 24.12 -6.17 3.62
C ARG A 12 25.48 -5.60 3.20
N GLY A 13 25.66 -5.25 1.93
CA GLY A 13 26.94 -4.79 1.40
C GLY A 13 27.99 -5.90 1.25
N GLU A 14 27.54 -7.16 1.17
CA GLU A 14 28.39 -8.34 0.98
C GLU A 14 28.64 -8.60 -0.52
N SER A 15 29.71 -9.34 -0.83
CA SER A 15 30.01 -9.74 -2.21
C SER A 15 29.00 -10.75 -2.75
N THR A 16 28.66 -10.62 -4.02
CA THR A 16 27.79 -11.55 -4.74
C THR A 16 28.48 -12.16 -5.95
N ASP A 17 27.98 -13.31 -6.42
CA ASP A 17 28.45 -13.97 -7.64
C ASP A 17 28.09 -13.19 -8.92
N GLN A 18 27.06 -12.34 -8.87
CA GLN A 18 26.66 -11.38 -9.91
C GLN A 18 25.76 -10.27 -9.31
N ILE A 19 25.44 -9.26 -10.12
CA ILE A 19 24.51 -8.19 -9.72
C ILE A 19 23.10 -8.79 -9.54
N PRO A 20 22.38 -8.55 -8.42
CA PRO A 20 20.98 -8.95 -8.30
C PRO A 20 20.12 -8.20 -9.31
N TRP A 21 19.22 -8.93 -9.98
CA TRP A 21 18.30 -8.36 -10.95
C TRP A 21 16.89 -8.90 -10.73
N ALA A 22 15.99 -8.02 -10.31
CA ALA A 22 14.58 -8.29 -10.01
C ALA A 22 13.69 -7.32 -10.82
N PRO A 23 13.38 -7.62 -12.10
CA PRO A 23 12.62 -6.70 -12.94
C PRO A 23 11.16 -6.55 -12.47
N ARG A 24 10.61 -5.34 -12.62
CA ARG A 24 9.18 -4.99 -12.39
C ARG A 24 8.25 -5.61 -13.43
N MET A 25 8.25 -6.94 -13.53
CA MET A 25 7.41 -7.68 -14.49
C MET A 25 5.93 -7.70 -14.09
N ASP A 26 5.63 -7.36 -12.83
CA ASP A 26 4.27 -7.25 -12.27
C ASP A 26 3.37 -6.34 -13.11
N LEU A 27 3.87 -5.15 -13.46
CA LEU A 27 3.09 -4.18 -14.24
C LEU A 27 2.81 -4.67 -15.66
N TRP A 28 3.82 -5.25 -16.31
CA TRP A 28 3.66 -5.84 -17.65
C TRP A 28 2.66 -7.00 -17.61
N TYR A 29 2.78 -7.91 -16.64
CA TYR A 29 1.90 -9.07 -16.50
C TYR A 29 0.44 -8.64 -16.29
N ILE A 30 0.20 -7.71 -15.35
CA ILE A 30 -1.12 -7.15 -15.06
C ILE A 30 -1.72 -6.48 -16.30
N ALA A 31 -0.94 -5.66 -17.01
CA ALA A 31 -1.40 -4.96 -18.21
C ALA A 31 -1.75 -5.93 -19.35
N GLN A 32 -0.91 -6.94 -19.62
CA GLN A 32 -1.17 -7.92 -20.68
C GLN A 32 -2.38 -8.80 -20.35
N ARG A 33 -2.54 -9.21 -19.09
CA ARG A 33 -3.73 -9.92 -18.60
C ARG A 33 -4.98 -9.08 -18.81
N ALA A 34 -4.96 -7.80 -18.44
CA ALA A 34 -6.10 -6.88 -18.61
C ALA A 34 -6.46 -6.64 -20.09
N ARG A 35 -5.49 -6.70 -21.00
CA ARG A 35 -5.70 -6.57 -22.45
C ARG A 35 -6.11 -7.89 -23.13
N GLY A 36 -6.03 -9.03 -22.44
CA GLY A 36 -6.20 -10.35 -23.04
C GLY A 36 -5.10 -10.70 -24.04
N ALA A 37 -3.90 -10.12 -23.89
CA ALA A 37 -2.76 -10.28 -24.79
C ALA A 37 -1.56 -10.96 -24.11
N LEU A 38 -1.80 -11.61 -22.97
CA LEU A 38 -0.78 -12.36 -22.25
C LEU A 38 -0.36 -13.59 -23.09
N PRO A 39 0.95 -13.83 -23.29
CA PRO A 39 1.39 -15.02 -24.01
C PRO A 39 0.90 -16.31 -23.31
N PRO A 40 0.53 -17.36 -24.06
CA PRO A 40 -0.11 -18.57 -23.51
C PRO A 40 0.66 -19.23 -22.36
N GLU A 41 1.99 -19.20 -22.40
CA GLU A 41 2.88 -19.79 -21.40
C GLU A 41 2.80 -19.12 -20.02
N PHE A 42 2.31 -17.87 -19.95
CA PHE A 42 2.18 -17.11 -18.71
C PHE A 42 0.75 -17.13 -18.14
N VAL A 43 -0.22 -17.71 -18.86
CA VAL A 43 -1.64 -17.71 -18.46
C VAL A 43 -1.83 -18.53 -17.19
N GLY A 44 -2.44 -17.90 -16.18
CA GLY A 44 -2.76 -18.54 -14.90
C GLY A 44 -1.60 -18.58 -13.90
N LEU A 45 -0.40 -18.19 -14.32
CA LEU A 45 0.76 -18.10 -13.43
C LEU A 45 0.64 -16.93 -12.46
N ASN A 46 1.17 -17.11 -11.25
CA ASN A 46 1.45 -16.00 -10.33
C ASN A 46 2.82 -15.39 -10.63
N MET A 47 3.14 -14.24 -10.01
CA MET A 47 4.37 -13.51 -10.33
C MET A 47 5.67 -14.26 -9.99
N VAL A 48 5.64 -15.18 -9.01
CA VAL A 48 6.80 -16.03 -8.71
C VAL A 48 7.01 -17.03 -9.84
N GLU A 49 5.95 -17.71 -10.29
CA GLU A 49 6.01 -18.66 -11.40
C GLU A 49 6.44 -17.99 -12.72
N VAL A 50 6.01 -16.75 -12.96
CA VAL A 50 6.49 -15.94 -14.10
C VAL A 50 8.00 -15.67 -13.99
N ALA A 51 8.49 -15.34 -12.79
CA ALA A 51 9.90 -15.08 -12.54
C ALA A 51 10.76 -16.35 -12.68
N GLU A 52 10.26 -17.49 -12.21
CA GLU A 52 10.87 -18.81 -12.40
C GLU A 52 10.98 -19.18 -13.88
N LEU A 53 9.89 -19.01 -14.65
CA LEU A 53 9.87 -19.32 -16.09
C LEU A 53 10.87 -18.46 -16.88
N LEU A 54 11.13 -17.23 -16.43
CA LEU A 54 12.06 -16.29 -17.05
C LEU A 54 13.51 -16.40 -16.51
N ASP A 55 13.73 -17.21 -15.46
CA ASP A 55 15.02 -17.30 -14.74
C ASP A 55 15.53 -15.94 -14.21
N VAL A 56 14.62 -15.17 -13.60
CA VAL A 56 14.91 -13.84 -13.02
C VAL A 56 14.41 -13.75 -11.58
N ALA A 57 14.99 -12.87 -10.76
CA ALA A 57 14.48 -12.71 -9.40
C ALA A 57 13.04 -12.14 -9.42
N CYS A 58 12.18 -12.67 -8.55
CA CYS A 58 10.82 -12.18 -8.37
C CYS A 58 10.85 -10.81 -7.68
N HIS A 59 10.33 -9.78 -8.35
CA HIS A 59 10.00 -8.51 -7.70
C HIS A 59 8.70 -8.65 -6.91
N SER A 60 8.83 -8.83 -5.60
CA SER A 60 7.72 -9.04 -4.66
C SER A 60 7.61 -7.92 -3.63
N ILE A 61 7.53 -6.67 -4.13
CA ILE A 61 7.30 -5.46 -3.32
C ILE A 61 5.87 -4.97 -3.59
N GLY A 62 4.98 -5.15 -2.61
CA GLY A 62 3.55 -4.86 -2.73
C GLY A 62 2.73 -6.02 -3.29
N GLY A 63 1.42 -5.99 -3.07
CA GLY A 63 0.49 -7.03 -3.53
C GLY A 63 -0.08 -6.79 -4.93
N ASP A 64 -0.47 -7.85 -5.64
CA ASP A 64 -1.28 -7.73 -6.85
C ASP A 64 -2.74 -7.42 -6.47
N MET A 65 -3.03 -6.12 -6.33
CA MET A 65 -4.37 -5.60 -6.00
C MET A 65 -5.43 -5.87 -7.09
N THR A 66 -5.06 -6.51 -8.21
CA THR A 66 -6.01 -6.86 -9.26
C THR A 66 -6.62 -8.26 -9.07
N LEU A 67 -6.08 -9.09 -8.17
CA LEU A 67 -6.60 -10.42 -7.84
C LEU A 67 -8.06 -10.38 -7.30
N PRO A 68 -8.92 -11.34 -7.69
CA PRO A 68 -10.25 -11.48 -7.12
C PRO A 68 -10.19 -11.73 -5.61
N GLY A 69 -11.00 -11.01 -4.82
CA GLY A 69 -11.03 -11.16 -3.35
C GLY A 69 -9.91 -10.44 -2.59
N GLY A 70 -8.91 -9.85 -3.27
CA GLY A 70 -7.82 -9.07 -2.66
C GLY A 70 -8.11 -7.57 -2.50
N ARG A 71 -9.37 -7.14 -2.64
CA ARG A 71 -9.76 -5.72 -2.80
C ARG A 71 -10.56 -5.17 -1.62
N ASP A 72 -9.98 -5.17 -0.42
CA ASP A 72 -10.53 -4.25 0.57
C ASP A 72 -9.93 -2.87 0.37
N ASN A 73 -10.55 -2.11 -0.53
CA ASN A 73 -10.14 -0.76 -0.89
C ASN A 73 -10.87 0.32 -0.08
N ARG A 74 -11.69 -0.04 0.92
CA ARG A 74 -12.56 0.95 1.59
C ARG A 74 -11.77 2.09 2.24
N LEU A 75 -10.56 1.80 2.73
CA LEU A 75 -9.65 2.76 3.36
C LEU A 75 -8.59 3.32 2.39
N ARG A 76 -8.65 2.99 1.10
CA ARG A 76 -7.61 3.34 0.13
C ARG A 76 -7.39 4.84 0.01
N GLY A 77 -8.46 5.64 0.12
CA GLY A 77 -8.37 7.10 0.09
C GLY A 77 -7.60 7.69 1.28
N LEU A 78 -7.42 6.93 2.36
CA LEU A 78 -6.59 7.32 3.51
C LEU A 78 -5.13 6.86 3.36
N GLY A 79 -4.75 6.37 2.18
CA GLY A 79 -3.43 5.77 1.94
C GLY A 79 -3.25 4.36 2.50
N ILE A 80 -4.35 3.68 2.87
CA ILE A 80 -4.33 2.38 3.54
C ILE A 80 -4.91 1.31 2.61
N ASP A 81 -4.14 0.27 2.34
CA ASP A 81 -4.58 -0.91 1.59
C ASP A 81 -4.38 -2.20 2.38
N ASN A 82 -5.36 -3.10 2.28
CA ASN A 82 -5.28 -4.45 2.82
C ASN A 82 -5.05 -5.44 1.67
N HIS A 83 -4.11 -6.37 1.86
CA HIS A 83 -3.84 -7.41 0.89
C HIS A 83 -3.61 -8.76 1.60
N PRO A 84 -4.02 -9.91 0.99
CA PRO A 84 -3.87 -11.23 1.60
C PRO A 84 -2.42 -11.68 1.89
N ASP A 85 -1.42 -10.96 1.38
CA ASP A 85 0.00 -11.25 1.60
C ASP A 85 0.65 -10.33 2.65
N TYR A 86 -0.09 -9.35 3.16
CA TYR A 86 0.46 -8.38 4.09
C TYR A 86 0.63 -8.97 5.49
N PRO A 87 1.60 -8.46 6.26
CA PRO A 87 1.86 -8.90 7.62
C PRO A 87 0.83 -8.41 8.63
N TYR A 88 -0.07 -7.53 8.21
CA TYR A 88 -1.23 -7.09 8.97
C TYR A 88 -2.36 -6.69 8.01
N ARG A 89 -3.56 -6.51 8.58
CA ARG A 89 -4.65 -5.78 7.95
C ARG A 89 -5.15 -4.67 8.88
N VAL A 90 -5.75 -3.64 8.31
CA VAL A 90 -6.32 -2.50 9.02
C VAL A 90 -7.84 -2.57 8.95
N GLU A 91 -8.50 -2.45 10.08
CA GLU A 91 -9.96 -2.35 10.19
C GLU A 91 -10.34 -1.00 10.80
N LEU A 92 -11.55 -0.52 10.50
CA LEU A 92 -12.10 0.67 11.12
C LEU A 92 -13.16 0.24 12.15
N GLY A 93 -12.86 0.44 13.43
CA GLY A 93 -13.76 0.12 14.54
C GLY A 93 -14.70 1.28 14.87
N GLY A 94 -15.93 0.98 15.31
CA GLY A 94 -16.81 1.96 15.96
C GLY A 94 -17.37 3.12 15.10
N LEU A 95 -16.90 3.32 13.86
CA LEU A 95 -17.37 4.40 12.97
C LEU A 95 -18.11 3.86 11.74
N PRO A 96 -19.27 4.44 11.36
CA PRO A 96 -19.95 4.09 10.13
C PRO A 96 -19.09 4.42 8.90
N ILE A 97 -18.90 3.43 8.03
CA ILE A 97 -18.22 3.57 6.74
C ILE A 97 -19.12 3.07 5.61
N GLU A 98 -19.29 3.91 4.59
CA GLU A 98 -19.95 3.58 3.33
C GLU A 98 -18.94 3.68 2.20
N SER A 99 -18.74 2.60 1.45
CA SER A 99 -17.80 2.58 0.32
C SER A 99 -18.48 2.02 -0.92
N THR A 100 -18.27 2.66 -2.07
CA THR A 100 -18.68 2.16 -3.39
C THR A 100 -17.50 2.13 -4.33
N ASP A 101 -17.34 1.04 -5.06
CA ASP A 101 -16.35 0.85 -6.13
C ASP A 101 -17.09 0.37 -7.38
N ASP A 102 -17.25 1.25 -8.37
CA ASP A 102 -17.89 0.92 -9.66
C ASP A 102 -16.87 0.49 -10.73
N GLY A 103 -15.62 0.24 -10.34
CA GLY A 103 -14.51 -0.12 -11.21
C GLY A 103 -13.71 1.07 -11.73
N GLU A 104 -14.33 2.26 -11.78
CA GLU A 104 -13.65 3.51 -12.14
C GLU A 104 -13.58 4.51 -10.99
N HIS A 105 -14.63 4.60 -10.20
CA HIS A 105 -14.75 5.49 -9.07
C HIS A 105 -14.85 4.70 -7.77
N LEU A 106 -13.88 4.93 -6.89
CA LEU A 106 -13.93 4.49 -5.51
C LEU A 106 -14.30 5.68 -4.63
N ARG A 107 -15.45 5.62 -3.97
CA ARG A 107 -15.96 6.67 -3.10
C ARG A 107 -16.16 6.13 -1.70
N THR A 108 -15.56 6.79 -0.72
CA THR A 108 -15.66 6.41 0.70
C THR A 108 -16.23 7.58 1.50
N ARG A 109 -17.23 7.29 2.33
CA ARG A 109 -17.74 8.18 3.39
C ARG A 109 -17.49 7.56 4.75
N ILE A 110 -16.92 8.33 5.66
CA ILE A 110 -16.72 7.92 7.05
C ILE A 110 -17.35 8.98 7.93
N ARG A 111 -18.25 8.58 8.82
CA ARG A 111 -18.93 9.50 9.75
C ARG A 111 -18.26 9.44 11.11
N ALA A 112 -17.49 10.47 11.44
CA ALA A 112 -16.94 10.68 12.76
C ALA A 112 -17.82 11.65 13.57
N PRO A 113 -17.77 11.63 14.91
CA PRO A 113 -18.47 12.61 15.75
C PRO A 113 -18.22 14.08 15.37
N ALA A 114 -16.99 14.42 14.95
CA ALA A 114 -16.64 15.78 14.56
C ALA A 114 -17.01 16.17 13.12
N GLY A 115 -17.39 15.20 12.27
CA GLY A 115 -17.74 15.48 10.88
C GLY A 115 -17.74 14.25 9.98
N GLU A 116 -18.30 14.40 8.79
CA GLU A 116 -18.24 13.37 7.74
C GLU A 116 -17.06 13.64 6.81
N LEU A 117 -16.20 12.63 6.64
CA LEU A 117 -15.14 12.64 5.64
C LEU A 117 -15.65 12.05 4.33
N PHE A 118 -15.33 12.69 3.21
CA PHE A 118 -15.61 12.16 1.87
C PHE A 118 -14.34 12.10 1.02
N LEU A 119 -14.01 10.87 0.61
CA LEU A 119 -12.87 10.57 -0.23
C LEU A 119 -13.35 10.03 -1.57
N HIS A 120 -12.68 10.43 -2.64
CA HIS A 120 -13.01 9.96 -3.98
C HIS A 120 -11.74 9.74 -4.78
N LEU A 121 -11.50 8.49 -5.19
CA LEU A 121 -10.44 8.10 -6.11
C LEU A 121 -11.03 7.72 -7.48
N PHE A 122 -10.26 7.93 -8.53
CA PHE A 122 -10.67 7.71 -9.92
C PHE A 122 -9.59 7.01 -10.74
N ARG A 123 -9.95 5.95 -11.45
CA ARG A 123 -9.11 5.25 -12.43
C ARG A 123 -9.97 4.76 -13.59
N SER A 124 -9.86 5.40 -14.75
CA SER A 124 -10.62 4.95 -15.92
C SER A 124 -10.18 3.56 -16.41
N GLN A 125 -11.05 2.89 -17.17
CA GLN A 125 -10.67 1.65 -17.85
C GLN A 125 -9.49 1.83 -18.82
N GLY A 126 -9.39 3.00 -19.47
CA GLY A 126 -8.26 3.33 -20.34
C GLY A 126 -6.94 3.37 -19.57
N MET A 127 -6.91 4.05 -18.42
CA MET A 127 -5.75 4.08 -17.54
C MET A 127 -5.33 2.66 -17.09
N ALA A 128 -6.30 1.84 -16.69
CA ALA A 128 -6.04 0.46 -16.29
C ALA A 128 -5.43 -0.37 -17.44
N ARG A 129 -5.95 -0.21 -18.67
CA ARG A 129 -5.38 -0.84 -19.88
C ARG A 129 -3.97 -0.37 -20.17
N ASP A 130 -3.62 0.86 -19.83
CA ASP A 130 -2.26 1.40 -19.99
C ASP A 130 -1.31 0.99 -18.85
N GLY A 131 -1.78 0.16 -17.91
CA GLY A 131 -0.98 -0.34 -16.80
C GLY A 131 -0.92 0.61 -15.60
N ILE A 132 -1.72 1.68 -15.59
CA ILE A 132 -1.82 2.56 -14.43
C ILE A 132 -2.64 1.84 -13.35
N SER A 133 -1.94 1.45 -12.28
CA SER A 133 -2.53 0.69 -11.17
C SER A 133 -3.07 1.59 -10.05
N LEU A 134 -2.46 2.76 -9.84
CA LEU A 134 -2.83 3.71 -8.78
C LEU A 134 -3.95 4.65 -9.25
N PRO A 135 -5.06 4.79 -8.50
CA PRO A 135 -6.11 5.72 -8.84
C PRO A 135 -5.72 7.16 -8.49
N PHE A 136 -6.21 8.13 -9.27
CA PHE A 136 -6.03 9.55 -8.99
C PHE A 136 -7.01 10.03 -7.93
N VAL A 137 -6.57 10.92 -7.05
CA VAL A 137 -7.45 11.56 -6.06
C VAL A 137 -8.32 12.63 -6.72
N LYS A 138 -9.63 12.57 -6.50
CA LYS A 138 -10.63 13.58 -6.89
C LYS A 138 -11.14 14.38 -5.69
N SER A 139 -11.18 13.77 -4.51
CA SER A 139 -11.49 14.43 -3.24
C SER A 139 -10.62 13.84 -2.14
N TYR A 140 -9.95 14.73 -1.40
CA TYR A 140 -9.14 14.44 -0.23
C TYR A 140 -9.98 14.48 1.05
N ALA A 141 -9.48 13.84 2.10
CA ALA A 141 -10.11 13.87 3.43
C ALA A 141 -10.01 15.24 4.09
N ILE A 142 -8.93 15.98 3.82
CA ILE A 142 -8.66 17.31 4.36
C ILE A 142 -8.80 18.34 3.24
N ARG A 143 -9.65 19.34 3.49
CA ARG A 143 -9.81 20.54 2.65
C ARG A 143 -9.49 21.80 3.44
N SER A 144 -9.80 21.82 4.73
CA SER A 144 -9.44 22.89 5.66
C SER A 144 -9.02 22.32 7.02
N VAL A 145 -8.62 23.22 7.92
CA VAL A 145 -8.34 22.89 9.33
C VAL A 145 -9.53 22.29 10.06
N ASP A 146 -10.77 22.58 9.62
CA ASP A 146 -12.00 22.07 10.24
C ASP A 146 -12.13 20.55 10.10
N ASP A 147 -11.46 19.95 9.11
CA ASP A 147 -11.48 18.50 8.88
C ASP A 147 -10.53 17.74 9.82
N PHE A 148 -9.59 18.42 10.49
CA PHE A 148 -8.52 17.76 11.26
C PHE A 148 -9.07 16.89 12.40
N GLU A 149 -10.07 17.39 13.13
CA GLU A 149 -10.65 16.63 14.25
C GLU A 149 -11.34 15.34 13.75
N ALA A 150 -12.06 15.42 12.62
CA ALA A 150 -12.70 14.24 12.05
C ALA A 150 -11.67 13.22 11.53
N VAL A 151 -10.57 13.68 10.90
CA VAL A 151 -9.47 12.80 10.48
C VAL A 151 -8.79 12.15 11.67
N ALA A 152 -8.47 12.91 12.72
CA ALA A 152 -7.86 12.37 13.93
C ALA A 152 -8.72 11.27 14.55
N GLN A 153 -10.02 11.53 14.70
CA GLN A 153 -10.97 10.53 15.21
C GLN A 153 -11.00 9.27 14.35
N VAL A 154 -10.96 9.40 13.01
CA VAL A 154 -10.90 8.22 12.15
C VAL A 154 -9.63 7.41 12.39
N PHE A 155 -8.45 8.05 12.49
CA PHE A 155 -7.19 7.35 12.75
C PHE A 155 -7.13 6.70 14.13
N GLU A 156 -7.72 7.31 15.16
CA GLU A 156 -7.84 6.72 16.51
C GLU A 156 -8.72 5.47 16.55
N HIS A 157 -9.61 5.31 15.56
CA HIS A 157 -10.49 4.16 15.42
C HIS A 157 -9.95 3.12 14.42
N LEU A 158 -8.76 3.34 13.84
CA LEU A 158 -8.10 2.33 13.03
C LEU A 158 -7.47 1.28 13.94
N GLU A 159 -7.84 0.03 13.71
CA GLU A 159 -7.29 -1.12 14.40
C GLU A 159 -6.40 -1.90 13.45
N LEU A 160 -5.15 -2.14 13.87
CA LEU A 160 -4.21 -2.94 13.10
C LEU A 160 -4.17 -4.36 13.65
N ILE A 161 -4.48 -5.32 12.79
CA ILE A 161 -4.61 -6.73 13.13
C ILE A 161 -3.46 -7.49 12.48
N PRO A 162 -2.47 -7.97 13.24
CA PRO A 162 -1.38 -8.77 12.71
C PRO A 162 -1.87 -10.04 12.01
N THR A 163 -1.27 -10.36 10.87
CA THR A 163 -1.56 -11.54 10.05
C THR A 163 -0.27 -12.31 9.71
N PRO A 164 0.46 -12.82 10.72
CA PRO A 164 1.76 -13.46 10.50
C PRO A 164 1.68 -14.73 9.63
N ASP A 165 0.56 -15.47 9.67
CA ASP A 165 0.34 -16.63 8.80
C ASP A 165 0.18 -16.26 7.31
N ALA A 166 -0.43 -15.10 7.04
CA ALA A 166 -0.55 -14.57 5.69
C ALA A 166 0.84 -14.26 5.12
N TYR A 167 1.65 -13.52 5.89
CA TYR A 167 3.04 -13.25 5.51
C TYR A 167 3.86 -14.54 5.35
N ARG A 168 3.77 -15.51 6.28
CA ARG A 168 4.48 -16.80 6.15
C ARG A 168 4.08 -17.59 4.90
N THR A 169 2.83 -17.44 4.44
CA THR A 169 2.36 -18.07 3.20
C THR A 169 2.96 -17.37 1.98
N PHE A 170 2.97 -16.04 1.98
CA PHE A 170 3.65 -15.23 0.97
C PHE A 170 5.16 -15.49 0.90
N HIS A 171 5.84 -15.51 2.05
CA HIS A 171 7.27 -15.81 2.19
C HIS A 171 7.62 -17.17 1.59
N ARG A 172 6.86 -18.22 1.96
CA ARG A 172 7.03 -19.55 1.39
C ARG A 172 6.77 -19.60 -0.11
N ARG A 173 5.80 -18.83 -0.61
CA ARG A 173 5.50 -18.76 -2.05
C ARG A 173 6.62 -18.09 -2.84
N VAL A 174 7.24 -17.03 -2.32
CA VAL A 174 8.40 -16.37 -2.97
C VAL A 174 9.66 -17.24 -2.89
N GLY A 175 9.88 -17.89 -1.75
CA GLY A 175 10.99 -18.83 -1.56
C GLY A 175 12.35 -18.24 -1.95
N GLU A 176 13.13 -19.03 -2.69
CA GLU A 176 14.48 -18.64 -3.13
C GLU A 176 14.50 -17.79 -4.41
N GLN A 177 13.33 -17.58 -5.03
CA GLN A 177 13.20 -16.81 -6.26
C GLN A 177 13.32 -15.30 -6.03
N GLY A 178 13.19 -14.81 -4.79
CA GLY A 178 13.29 -13.37 -4.49
C GLY A 178 13.18 -13.07 -3.01
N LEU A 179 12.77 -11.84 -2.68
CA LEU A 179 12.53 -11.42 -1.29
C LEU A 179 11.06 -11.11 -1.07
N ALA A 180 10.44 -11.83 -0.14
CA ALA A 180 9.10 -11.50 0.35
C ALA A 180 9.18 -10.26 1.24
N VAL A 181 9.09 -9.08 0.62
CA VAL A 181 9.18 -7.81 1.34
C VAL A 181 7.88 -7.59 2.12
N ALA A 182 7.97 -7.51 3.44
CA ALA A 182 6.83 -7.20 4.29
C ALA A 182 6.35 -5.78 4.02
N ARG A 183 5.07 -5.62 3.70
CA ARG A 183 4.48 -4.33 3.40
C ARG A 183 4.17 -3.56 4.69
N GLY A 184 4.83 -2.43 4.88
CA GLY A 184 4.42 -1.38 5.81
C GLY A 184 3.68 -0.22 5.13
N PRO A 185 3.43 0.87 5.85
CA PRO A 185 2.78 2.06 5.31
C PRO A 185 3.54 2.67 4.13
N VAL A 186 2.79 3.23 3.18
CA VAL A 186 3.38 3.92 2.01
C VAL A 186 4.07 5.22 2.39
N ALA A 187 3.58 5.88 3.44
CA ALA A 187 4.18 7.06 4.04
C ALA A 187 5.13 6.65 5.17
N ALA A 188 6.19 7.43 5.38
CA ALA A 188 7.18 7.16 6.42
C ALA A 188 6.79 7.73 7.81
N SER A 189 5.81 8.64 7.85
CA SER A 189 5.34 9.32 9.06
C SER A 189 3.93 9.89 8.84
N PRO A 190 3.22 10.30 9.91
CA PRO A 190 1.92 10.97 9.78
C PRO A 190 1.94 12.20 8.87
N ILE A 191 2.93 13.08 9.01
CA ILE A 191 3.05 14.28 8.17
C ILE A 191 3.25 13.90 6.69
N HIS A 192 4.07 12.87 6.43
CA HIS A 192 4.24 12.36 5.08
C HIS A 192 2.92 11.80 4.52
N LEU A 193 2.14 11.08 5.33
CA LEU A 193 0.83 10.56 4.91
C LEU A 193 -0.16 11.69 4.61
N ILE A 194 -0.17 12.71 5.47
CA ILE A 194 -1.03 13.88 5.25
C ILE A 194 -0.70 14.54 3.91
N LEU A 195 0.58 14.87 3.68
CA LEU A 195 1.07 15.48 2.43
C LEU A 195 0.72 14.66 1.18
N HIS A 196 0.89 13.34 1.23
CA HIS A 196 0.82 12.49 0.03
C HIS A 196 -0.59 11.98 -0.26
N GLU A 197 -1.41 11.71 0.77
CA GLU A 197 -2.67 10.98 0.61
C GLU A 197 -3.90 11.75 1.14
N LEU A 198 -3.76 12.58 2.18
CA LEU A 198 -4.92 13.12 2.89
C LEU A 198 -5.32 14.54 2.50
N VAL A 199 -4.43 15.30 1.85
CA VAL A 199 -4.68 16.66 1.38
C VAL A 199 -4.07 16.91 0.00
N ALA A 200 -4.64 17.84 -0.77
CA ALA A 200 -4.00 18.29 -1.99
C ALA A 200 -2.64 18.93 -1.69
N MET A 201 -1.63 18.66 -2.53
CA MET A 201 -0.25 19.08 -2.27
C MET A 201 -0.09 20.60 -2.10
N ASP A 202 -0.78 21.41 -2.91
CA ASP A 202 -0.80 22.86 -2.78
C ASP A 202 -1.44 23.31 -1.46
N GLN A 203 -2.59 22.73 -1.11
CA GLN A 203 -3.29 23.00 0.14
C GLN A 203 -2.47 22.59 1.38
N PHE A 204 -1.68 21.50 1.29
CA PHE A 204 -0.77 21.10 2.36
C PHE A 204 0.18 22.24 2.73
N PHE A 205 0.82 22.87 1.74
CA PHE A 205 1.81 23.91 2.02
C PHE A 205 1.19 25.16 2.66
N TYR A 206 -0.05 25.51 2.29
CA TYR A 206 -0.79 26.57 2.98
C TYR A 206 -1.11 26.19 4.43
N LEU A 207 -1.65 24.99 4.68
CA LEU A 207 -1.92 24.50 6.04
C LEU A 207 -0.64 24.37 6.88
N TYR A 208 0.46 23.93 6.29
CA TYR A 208 1.76 23.78 6.96
C TYR A 208 2.40 25.13 7.30
N HIS A 209 2.08 26.18 6.54
CA HIS A 209 2.52 27.54 6.82
C HIS A 209 1.62 28.20 7.88
N ASP A 210 0.30 28.17 7.67
CA ASP A 210 -0.66 28.97 8.45
C ASP A 210 -1.13 28.25 9.72
N GLU A 211 -1.29 26.93 9.67
CA GLU A 211 -1.92 26.09 10.71
C GLU A 211 -0.96 25.03 11.27
N ARG A 212 0.35 25.30 11.22
CA ARG A 212 1.41 24.35 11.59
C ARG A 212 1.17 23.65 12.94
N PRO A 213 0.85 24.36 14.04
CA PRO A 213 0.64 23.69 15.32
C PRO A 213 -0.53 22.70 15.30
N ALA A 214 -1.63 23.04 14.62
CA ALA A 214 -2.78 22.16 14.49
C ALA A 214 -2.47 20.93 13.63
N LEU A 215 -1.68 21.10 12.57
CA LEU A 215 -1.25 20.00 11.70
C LEU A 215 -0.32 19.02 12.45
N HIS A 216 0.56 19.52 13.31
CA HIS A 216 1.37 18.66 14.18
C HIS A 216 0.51 17.94 15.23
N ALA A 217 -0.47 18.61 15.83
CA ALA A 217 -1.39 17.96 16.77
C ALA A 217 -2.20 16.84 16.09
N LEU A 218 -2.62 17.02 14.83
CA LEU A 218 -3.21 15.95 14.03
C LEU A 218 -2.22 14.81 13.81
N ALA A 219 -0.99 15.12 13.40
CA ALA A 219 0.05 14.13 13.17
C ALA A 219 0.33 13.28 14.42
N GLU A 220 0.45 13.90 15.61
CA GLU A 220 0.62 13.22 16.90
C GLU A 220 -0.53 12.23 17.17
N ARG A 221 -1.77 12.61 16.87
CA ARG A 221 -2.94 11.70 17.04
C ARG A 221 -2.98 10.56 16.02
N MET A 222 -2.24 10.67 14.92
CA MET A 222 -2.08 9.59 13.94
C MET A 222 -0.89 8.67 14.25
N GLU A 223 0.05 9.07 15.11
CA GLU A 223 1.24 8.26 15.48
C GLU A 223 0.90 6.84 15.96
N PRO A 224 -0.14 6.62 16.80
CA PRO A 224 -0.46 5.26 17.28
C PRO A 224 -0.71 4.25 16.16
N PHE A 225 -1.24 4.69 15.01
CA PHE A 225 -1.42 3.83 13.84
C PHE A 225 -0.07 3.38 13.25
N PHE A 226 0.91 4.28 13.19
CA PHE A 226 2.25 3.97 12.69
C PHE A 226 3.01 3.09 13.66
N ASP A 227 2.92 3.35 14.97
CA ASP A 227 3.52 2.51 16.00
C ASP A 227 2.96 1.09 15.94
N ALA A 228 1.63 0.94 15.84
CA ALA A 228 1.00 -0.37 15.69
C ALA A 228 1.43 -1.10 14.40
N ALA A 229 1.61 -0.37 13.29
CA ALA A 229 2.11 -0.94 12.05
C ALA A 229 3.56 -1.42 12.18
N LEU A 230 4.40 -0.62 12.85
CA LEU A 230 5.77 -0.98 13.14
C LEU A 230 5.85 -2.22 14.05
N ASP A 231 5.05 -2.27 15.11
CA ASP A 231 4.97 -3.42 16.01
C ASP A 231 4.59 -4.71 15.27
N ALA A 232 3.60 -4.65 14.38
CA ALA A 232 3.21 -5.80 13.57
C ALA A 232 4.30 -6.23 12.58
N LEU A 233 5.06 -5.28 12.03
CA LEU A 233 6.20 -5.56 11.14
C LEU A 233 7.38 -6.16 11.90
N VAL A 234 7.65 -5.70 13.13
CA VAL A 234 8.70 -6.25 13.99
C VAL A 234 8.32 -7.66 14.48
N ALA A 235 7.04 -7.90 14.76
CA ALA A 235 6.54 -9.22 15.12
C ALA A 235 6.48 -10.21 13.95
N CYS A 236 6.59 -9.71 12.72
CA CYS A 236 6.68 -10.50 11.51
C CYS A 236 8.13 -10.95 11.30
N ASP A 237 8.36 -12.22 10.95
CA ASP A 237 9.69 -12.79 10.69
C ASP A 237 10.31 -12.31 9.34
N ALA A 238 10.04 -11.06 8.95
CA ALA A 238 10.45 -10.50 7.69
C ALA A 238 11.92 -10.09 7.68
N GLU A 239 12.62 -10.44 6.62
CA GLU A 239 14.03 -10.08 6.43
C GLU A 239 14.20 -8.65 5.90
N VAL A 240 13.18 -8.17 5.19
CA VAL A 240 13.12 -6.83 4.58
C VAL A 240 11.71 -6.29 4.70
N VAL A 241 11.62 -5.03 5.12
CA VAL A 241 10.38 -4.29 5.28
C VAL A 241 10.35 -3.13 4.30
N PHE A 242 9.20 -2.91 3.68
CA PHE A 242 8.89 -1.67 2.98
C PHE A 242 8.32 -0.67 3.97
N TRP A 243 9.01 0.45 4.20
CA TRP A 243 8.53 1.53 5.06
C TRP A 243 8.77 2.89 4.39
N GLY A 244 7.69 3.54 3.96
CA GLY A 244 7.77 4.81 3.25
C GLY A 244 8.28 4.67 1.80
N ALA A 245 7.75 5.50 0.90
CA ALA A 245 8.26 5.72 -0.45
C ALA A 245 7.96 7.14 -0.90
N ASN A 246 8.54 7.56 -2.04
CA ASN A 246 8.32 8.88 -2.64
C ASN A 246 8.66 10.05 -1.71
N TYR A 247 9.82 9.98 -1.06
CA TYR A 247 10.39 11.04 -0.23
C TYR A 247 10.70 12.33 -1.00
#